data_AF-A0A9W6NTG0-F1
#
_entry.id   AF-A0A9W6NTG0-F1
#
_cell.length_a   1.000
_cell.length_b   1.000
_cell.length_c   1.000
_cell.angle_alpha   90.00
_cell.angle_beta   90.00
_cell.angle_gamma   90.00
#
_symmetry.space_group_name_H-M   'P 1'
#
loop_
_entity.id
_entity.type
_entity.pdbx_description
1 polymer ?
#
loop_
_entity_poly.entity_id
_entity_poly.type
_entity_poly.pdbx_seq_one_letter_code
_entity_poly.pdbx_strand_id
1 'polypeptide(L)'
;MLVRRLFTVLLAVIGLSVGAAFPAYAAPVTITPGAVWNDTAGRVIQAHGEGITKVGGTYYWLGEDKTGGSPFQNITCYSSSDLKNWTFVANVLTRQSAGDLGPNRIVERPHVIYNAATATYVMYMHIDNTSYSERRTGVATSSSICGSYGYRGSFKPAGHDSLDDNLFLDGTTAYLLSEDRTNAKLQIYQLSPDFLSVVALVKTLNQYESPAMVKIDGTYYLFGSHLTGWNTNDNQYATATAITGTWSAFRSFAPAGTNTCNSQTTAILPVSGSSGTSYLFLGDRWNPGNLADSRYVWQPLTISGTTVTMTCRSSWSVDTATGTVGAGDDTGGAAVLRGTGSNRCLDVPNRSTADGTPVAIWDCNGGTNQLWTLTAARQLTVYGTKCLEVAGQSTAPGAAVQIATCTGAANQQWSVNANGTVTGVQSGLCLDVTGAATANGTKVEVWTCNGGANQAWSRA
;
A
#
# COMPACT_ATOMS: atom_id res chain seq x y z
N MET A 1 81.25 24.30 -14.76
CA MET A 1 80.18 25.04 -15.46
C MET A 1 78.88 24.27 -15.30
N LEU A 2 77.81 25.01 -14.97
CA LEU A 2 76.40 24.62 -14.88
C LEU A 2 75.95 23.65 -13.75
N VAL A 3 75.40 24.28 -12.72
CA VAL A 3 74.46 23.75 -11.74
C VAL A 3 73.13 23.42 -12.43
N ARG A 4 72.59 22.20 -12.25
CA ARG A 4 71.17 21.89 -12.52
C ARG A 4 70.54 21.34 -11.25
N ARG A 5 69.63 22.13 -10.69
CA ARG A 5 68.78 21.81 -9.54
C ARG A 5 67.77 20.73 -9.96
N LEU A 6 67.74 19.59 -9.26
CA LEU A 6 66.61 18.66 -9.31
C LEU A 6 65.68 18.99 -8.14
N PHE A 7 64.42 19.31 -8.46
CA PHE A 7 63.32 19.38 -7.51
C PHE A 7 62.81 17.95 -7.25
N THR A 8 62.81 17.53 -5.99
CA THR A 8 62.16 16.30 -5.55
C THR A 8 60.66 16.57 -5.39
N VAL A 9 59.82 15.98 -6.24
CA VAL A 9 58.35 15.97 -6.07
C VAL A 9 57.99 14.73 -5.25
N LEU A 10 57.44 14.95 -4.07
CA LEU A 10 56.90 13.90 -3.20
C LEU A 10 55.47 13.57 -3.68
N LEU A 11 55.26 12.43 -4.31
CA LEU A 11 53.91 11.93 -4.63
C LEU A 11 53.27 11.35 -3.35
N ALA A 12 52.24 12.01 -2.84
CA ALA A 12 51.35 11.43 -1.84
C ALA A 12 50.40 10.43 -2.53
N VAL A 13 50.54 9.15 -2.22
CA VAL A 13 49.59 8.10 -2.63
C VAL A 13 48.37 8.21 -1.72
N ILE A 14 47.32 8.87 -2.20
CA ILE A 14 45.98 8.80 -1.59
C ILE A 14 45.37 7.47 -2.04
N GLY A 15 45.26 6.52 -1.13
CA GLY A 15 44.53 5.28 -1.36
C GLY A 15 43.04 5.59 -1.55
N LEU A 16 42.54 5.50 -2.79
CA LEU A 16 41.11 5.39 -3.03
C LEU A 16 40.66 4.01 -2.56
N SER A 17 40.08 3.94 -1.36
CA SER A 17 39.19 2.85 -0.99
C SER A 17 37.97 2.92 -1.92
N VAL A 18 37.88 2.01 -2.89
CA VAL A 18 36.65 1.75 -3.64
C VAL A 18 35.68 1.13 -2.64
N GLY A 19 34.93 1.98 -1.95
CA GLY A 19 33.77 1.54 -1.18
C GLY A 19 32.78 0.95 -2.17
N ALA A 20 32.46 -0.34 -1.99
CA ALA A 20 31.32 -0.93 -2.68
C ALA A 20 30.10 -0.05 -2.37
N ALA A 21 29.58 0.66 -3.38
CA ALA A 21 28.33 1.36 -3.27
C ALA A 21 27.23 0.30 -3.14
N PHE A 22 26.88 -0.04 -1.90
CA PHE A 22 25.63 -0.74 -1.65
C PHE A 22 24.51 0.16 -2.19
N PRO A 23 23.55 -0.38 -2.98
CA PRO A 23 22.41 0.41 -3.38
C PRO A 23 21.73 0.92 -2.11
N ALA A 24 21.60 2.25 -1.98
CA ALA A 24 20.82 2.84 -0.91
C ALA A 24 19.38 2.37 -1.09
N TYR A 25 18.96 1.38 -0.29
CA TYR A 25 17.58 0.92 -0.27
C TYR A 25 16.71 2.11 0.16
N ALA A 26 15.66 2.39 -0.61
CA ALA A 26 14.69 3.41 -0.22
C ALA A 26 14.12 3.02 1.14
N ALA A 27 14.26 3.91 2.14
CA ALA A 27 13.69 3.68 3.46
C ALA A 27 12.17 3.51 3.35
N PRO A 28 11.52 2.75 4.25
CA PRO A 28 10.07 2.63 4.28
C PRO A 28 9.40 4.01 4.27
N VAL A 29 8.36 4.18 3.46
CA VAL A 29 7.58 5.43 3.35
C VAL A 29 6.17 5.24 3.90
N THR A 30 5.62 6.29 4.52
CA THR A 30 4.30 6.24 5.16
C THR A 30 3.19 6.73 4.24
N ILE A 31 2.18 5.89 4.05
CA ILE A 31 0.92 6.16 3.38
C ILE A 31 -0.13 6.53 4.43
N THR A 32 -0.93 7.55 4.13
CA THR A 32 -2.01 8.05 4.99
C THR A 32 -3.30 8.00 4.18
N PRO A 33 -4.07 6.90 4.27
CA PRO A 33 -5.24 6.69 3.42
C PRO A 33 -6.29 7.79 3.62
N GLY A 34 -6.82 8.32 2.51
CA GLY A 34 -7.82 9.38 2.50
C GLY A 34 -7.29 10.81 2.67
N ALA A 35 -5.99 10.99 2.93
CA ALA A 35 -5.39 12.33 2.98
C ALA A 35 -5.25 12.95 1.58
N VAL A 36 -5.11 14.28 1.52
CA VAL A 36 -4.70 14.96 0.28
C VAL A 36 -3.31 14.46 -0.09
N TRP A 37 -3.16 13.98 -1.32
CA TRP A 37 -1.91 13.44 -1.83
C TRP A 37 -1.39 14.32 -2.95
N ASN A 38 -0.29 15.01 -2.68
CA ASN A 38 0.37 15.87 -3.65
C ASN A 38 1.48 15.12 -4.38
N ASP A 39 1.68 15.47 -5.64
CA ASP A 39 2.84 15.07 -6.42
C ASP A 39 4.10 15.81 -5.94
N THR A 40 5.25 15.45 -6.50
CA THR A 40 6.56 16.06 -6.19
C THR A 40 6.66 17.55 -6.57
N ALA A 41 5.71 18.07 -7.35
CA ALA A 41 5.59 19.50 -7.67
C ALA A 41 4.59 20.22 -6.75
N GLY A 42 4.01 19.53 -5.75
CA GLY A 42 3.07 20.09 -4.79
C GLY A 42 1.63 20.20 -5.29
N ARG A 43 1.29 19.59 -6.44
CA ARG A 43 -0.07 19.60 -7.00
C ARG A 43 -0.83 18.37 -6.52
N VAL A 44 -2.12 18.50 -6.25
CA VAL A 44 -2.97 17.36 -5.88
C VAL A 44 -2.99 16.36 -7.04
N ILE A 45 -2.66 15.10 -6.75
CA ILE A 45 -2.69 14.02 -7.73
C ILE A 45 -4.13 13.82 -8.21
N GLN A 46 -4.30 13.76 -9.54
CA GLN A 46 -5.56 13.46 -10.22
C GLN A 46 -5.36 12.20 -11.06
N ALA A 47 -5.69 11.06 -10.49
CA ALA A 47 -5.61 9.75 -11.12
C ALA A 47 -6.60 8.79 -10.45
N HIS A 48 -7.89 9.13 -10.49
CA HIS A 48 -8.97 8.35 -9.85
C HIS A 48 -9.38 7.15 -10.69
N GLY A 49 -10.06 6.17 -10.10
CA GLY A 49 -10.40 4.92 -10.78
C GLY A 49 -9.13 4.17 -11.19
N GLU A 50 -8.12 4.14 -10.31
CA GLU A 50 -6.75 3.92 -10.73
C GLU A 50 -6.37 2.49 -11.12
N GLY A 51 -5.38 2.40 -12.01
CA GLY A 51 -4.52 1.23 -12.19
C GLY A 51 -3.05 1.58 -11.94
N ILE A 52 -2.32 0.68 -11.26
CA ILE A 52 -0.87 0.82 -11.07
C ILE A 52 -0.14 -0.35 -11.73
N THR A 53 0.78 -0.03 -12.64
CA THR A 53 1.64 -1.00 -13.31
C THR A 53 3.09 -0.79 -12.90
N LYS A 54 3.80 -1.86 -12.50
CA LYS A 54 5.24 -1.83 -12.25
C LYS A 54 6.00 -2.19 -13.53
N VAL A 55 6.90 -1.32 -13.98
CA VAL A 55 7.83 -1.58 -15.09
C VAL A 55 9.26 -1.40 -14.57
N GLY A 56 10.01 -2.50 -14.51
CA GLY A 56 11.32 -2.51 -13.85
C GLY A 56 11.22 -2.12 -12.37
N GLY A 57 12.00 -1.13 -11.96
CA GLY A 57 12.00 -0.58 -10.58
C GLY A 57 10.98 0.53 -10.33
N THR A 58 10.16 0.88 -11.32
CA THR A 58 9.27 2.05 -11.27
C THR A 58 7.81 1.64 -11.35
N TYR A 59 6.98 2.23 -10.50
CA TYR A 59 5.53 2.12 -10.52
C TYR A 59 4.95 3.28 -11.31
N TYR A 60 3.94 2.99 -12.12
CA TYR A 60 3.22 3.94 -12.94
C TYR A 60 1.75 3.93 -12.57
N TRP A 61 1.24 5.07 -12.12
CA TRP A 61 -0.13 5.26 -11.69
C TRP A 61 -0.89 6.00 -12.77
N LEU A 62 -1.86 5.33 -13.38
CA LEU A 62 -2.76 5.88 -14.36
C LEU A 62 -4.17 5.97 -13.79
N GLY A 63 -4.86 7.05 -14.14
CA GLY A 63 -6.21 7.30 -13.66
C GLY A 63 -6.82 8.54 -14.28
N GLU A 64 -8.07 8.79 -13.95
CA GLU A 64 -8.87 9.87 -14.48
C GLU A 64 -8.47 11.22 -13.89
N ASP A 65 -8.44 12.25 -14.73
CA ASP A 65 -8.36 13.64 -14.31
C ASP A 65 -9.77 14.20 -14.05
N LYS A 66 -10.10 14.40 -12.76
CA LYS A 66 -11.39 14.94 -12.33
C LYS A 66 -11.33 16.43 -11.98
N THR A 67 -10.26 17.16 -12.33
CA THR A 67 -10.19 18.62 -12.11
C THR A 67 -11.36 19.37 -12.73
N GLY A 68 -11.86 18.90 -13.89
CA GLY A 68 -13.05 19.44 -14.57
C GLY A 68 -14.39 18.85 -14.13
N GLY A 69 -14.43 18.04 -13.06
CA GLY A 69 -15.62 17.31 -12.62
C GLY A 69 -15.83 16.01 -13.40
N SER A 70 -17.10 15.64 -13.63
CA SER A 70 -17.46 14.37 -14.28
C SER A 70 -17.04 14.26 -15.75
N PRO A 71 -17.13 15.32 -16.59
CA PRO A 71 -16.75 15.22 -17.99
C PRO A 71 -15.26 14.90 -18.17
N PHE A 72 -14.95 13.96 -19.05
CA PHE A 72 -13.59 13.53 -19.37
C PHE A 72 -12.67 14.71 -19.71
N GLN A 73 -11.54 14.78 -19.02
CA GLN A 73 -10.46 15.72 -19.33
C GLN A 73 -9.28 14.96 -19.92
N ASN A 74 -8.68 14.10 -19.10
CA ASN A 74 -7.47 13.35 -19.42
C ASN A 74 -7.47 12.02 -18.66
N ILE A 75 -6.71 11.05 -19.17
CA ILE A 75 -6.08 10.02 -18.35
C ILE A 75 -4.65 10.47 -18.08
N THR A 76 -4.26 10.54 -16.81
CA THR A 76 -2.95 10.99 -16.37
C THR A 76 -2.03 9.81 -16.13
N CYS A 77 -0.72 10.07 -16.05
CA CYS A 77 0.27 9.09 -15.65
C CYS A 77 1.27 9.74 -14.69
N TYR A 78 1.47 9.12 -13.54
CA TYR A 78 2.48 9.47 -12.55
C TYR A 78 3.47 8.32 -12.41
N SER A 79 4.69 8.63 -11.97
CA SER A 79 5.72 7.64 -11.68
C SER A 79 6.26 7.75 -10.26
N SER A 80 6.60 6.61 -9.66
CA SER A 80 7.20 6.54 -8.32
C SER A 80 8.07 5.29 -8.18
N SER A 81 9.14 5.38 -7.38
CA SER A 81 9.93 4.21 -6.97
C SER A 81 9.47 3.61 -5.64
N ASP A 82 8.74 4.36 -4.82
CA ASP A 82 8.45 4.03 -3.42
C ASP A 82 6.94 3.99 -3.10
N LEU A 83 6.07 4.21 -4.10
CA LEU A 83 4.61 4.30 -3.97
C LEU A 83 4.11 5.48 -3.11
N LYS A 84 4.99 6.38 -2.64
CA LYS A 84 4.63 7.58 -1.89
C LYS A 84 4.86 8.86 -2.68
N ASN A 85 6.05 9.00 -3.23
CA ASN A 85 6.52 10.20 -3.90
C ASN A 85 6.26 10.05 -5.40
N TRP A 86 5.17 10.67 -5.86
CA TRP A 86 4.70 10.56 -7.24
C TRP A 86 5.09 11.78 -8.05
N THR A 87 5.70 11.56 -9.20
CA THR A 87 6.02 12.62 -10.16
C THR A 87 5.08 12.50 -11.35
N PHE A 88 4.36 13.57 -11.67
CA PHE A 88 3.55 13.64 -12.89
C PHE A 88 4.44 13.46 -14.12
N VAL A 89 4.03 12.58 -15.04
CA VAL A 89 4.77 12.29 -16.26
C VAL A 89 4.06 12.91 -17.47
N ALA A 90 2.80 12.58 -17.69
CA ALA A 90 2.04 13.03 -18.85
C ALA A 90 0.53 12.86 -18.67
N ASN A 91 -0.23 13.59 -19.49
CA ASN A 91 -1.58 13.20 -19.86
C ASN A 91 -1.46 12.23 -21.04
N VAL A 92 -1.77 10.96 -20.80
CA VAL A 92 -1.50 9.86 -21.75
C VAL A 92 -2.62 9.68 -22.76
N LEU A 93 -3.85 10.06 -22.39
CA LEU A 93 -5.00 10.15 -23.28
C LEU A 93 -5.76 11.43 -22.95
N THR A 94 -6.06 12.26 -23.94
CA THR A 94 -6.62 13.60 -23.74
C THR A 94 -7.96 13.75 -24.43
N ARG A 95 -8.84 14.59 -23.87
CA ARG A 95 -10.09 14.99 -24.50
C ARG A 95 -9.87 15.49 -25.93
N GLN A 96 -10.73 15.04 -26.84
CA GLN A 96 -10.79 15.41 -28.24
C GLN A 96 -11.92 16.43 -28.48
N SER A 97 -11.98 16.99 -29.68
CA SER A 97 -13.02 17.97 -30.05
C SER A 97 -14.42 17.34 -30.22
N ALA A 98 -14.49 16.03 -30.48
CA ALA A 98 -15.73 15.29 -30.72
C ALA A 98 -15.53 13.77 -30.47
N GLY A 99 -16.57 12.98 -30.67
CA GLY A 99 -16.55 11.51 -30.54
C GLY A 99 -16.57 11.04 -29.08
N ASP A 100 -16.19 9.78 -28.87
CA ASP A 100 -16.21 9.11 -27.56
C ASP A 100 -15.36 9.82 -26.50
N LEU A 101 -14.31 10.53 -26.93
CA LEU A 101 -13.43 11.33 -26.09
C LEU A 101 -13.74 12.83 -26.16
N GLY A 102 -14.91 13.20 -26.69
CA GLY A 102 -15.33 14.58 -26.90
C GLY A 102 -15.75 15.36 -25.63
N PRO A 103 -16.27 16.58 -25.80
CA PRO A 103 -16.96 17.32 -24.74
C PRO A 103 -18.12 16.52 -24.12
N ASN A 104 -18.33 16.65 -22.80
CA ASN A 104 -19.46 16.04 -22.07
C ASN A 104 -19.54 14.51 -22.20
N ARG A 105 -18.39 13.85 -22.33
CA ARG A 105 -18.28 12.39 -22.34
C ARG A 105 -17.81 11.89 -20.98
N ILE A 106 -18.18 10.66 -20.65
CA ILE A 106 -17.73 9.94 -19.46
C ILE A 106 -16.70 8.93 -19.91
N VAL A 107 -15.50 9.00 -19.32
CA VAL A 107 -14.40 8.06 -19.56
C VAL A 107 -13.86 7.70 -18.19
N GLU A 108 -14.02 6.45 -17.78
CA GLU A 108 -13.79 6.02 -16.40
C GLU A 108 -12.92 4.77 -16.31
N ARG A 109 -12.28 4.57 -15.15
CA ARG A 109 -11.51 3.37 -14.76
C ARG A 109 -10.51 2.89 -15.83
N PRO A 110 -9.53 3.71 -16.22
CA PRO A 110 -8.51 3.30 -17.17
C PRO A 110 -7.58 2.24 -16.55
N HIS A 111 -7.53 1.05 -17.16
CA HIS A 111 -6.61 -0.01 -16.77
C HIS A 111 -5.72 -0.42 -17.94
N VAL A 112 -4.42 -0.61 -17.65
CA VAL A 112 -3.41 -0.90 -18.67
C VAL A 112 -2.72 -2.22 -18.39
N ILE A 113 -2.56 -3.03 -19.43
CA ILE A 113 -1.70 -4.22 -19.43
C ILE A 113 -0.70 -4.16 -20.60
N TYR A 114 0.44 -4.80 -20.43
CA TYR A 114 1.46 -4.90 -21.49
C TYR A 114 1.32 -6.21 -22.25
N ASN A 115 1.22 -6.12 -23.57
CA ASN A 115 1.31 -7.26 -24.47
C ASN A 115 2.76 -7.45 -24.93
N ALA A 116 3.41 -8.48 -24.41
CA ALA A 116 4.79 -8.79 -24.77
C ALA A 116 4.96 -9.26 -26.23
N ALA A 117 3.94 -9.88 -26.83
CA ALA A 117 4.01 -10.39 -28.20
C ALA A 117 3.94 -9.26 -29.24
N THR A 118 3.22 -8.18 -28.94
CA THR A 118 3.08 -7.00 -29.82
C THR A 118 3.88 -5.79 -29.36
N ALA A 119 4.61 -5.91 -28.24
CA ALA A 119 5.35 -4.83 -27.58
C ALA A 119 4.50 -3.56 -27.37
N THR A 120 3.24 -3.75 -26.96
CA THR A 120 2.25 -2.68 -26.89
C THR A 120 1.59 -2.66 -25.51
N TYR A 121 1.47 -1.47 -24.92
CA TYR A 121 0.58 -1.22 -23.78
C TYR A 121 -0.84 -1.02 -24.30
N VAL A 122 -1.77 -1.75 -23.72
CA VAL A 122 -3.19 -1.72 -24.10
C VAL A 122 -3.99 -1.24 -22.90
N MET A 123 -4.71 -0.14 -23.10
CA MET A 123 -5.62 0.47 -22.14
C MET A 123 -7.06 0.10 -22.49
N TYR A 124 -7.81 -0.36 -21.50
CA TYR A 124 -9.27 -0.39 -21.53
C TYR A 124 -9.82 0.63 -20.54
N MET A 125 -11.00 1.15 -20.84
CA MET A 125 -11.71 2.11 -20.00
C MET A 125 -13.20 2.08 -20.32
N HIS A 126 -14.03 2.41 -19.33
CA HIS A 126 -15.44 2.69 -19.56
C HIS A 126 -15.63 3.93 -20.45
N ILE A 127 -16.56 3.88 -21.39
CA ILE A 127 -16.97 4.96 -22.29
C ILE A 127 -18.49 5.12 -22.24
N ASP A 128 -18.95 6.32 -21.91
CA ASP A 128 -20.37 6.64 -21.91
C ASP A 128 -20.68 8.12 -22.21
N ASN A 129 -21.96 8.42 -22.34
CA ASN A 129 -22.51 9.76 -22.26
C ASN A 129 -22.97 10.08 -20.82
N THR A 130 -23.37 11.32 -20.57
CA THR A 130 -23.79 11.77 -19.23
C THR A 130 -25.03 11.08 -18.66
N SER A 131 -25.75 10.29 -19.46
CA SER A 131 -26.93 9.52 -19.01
C SER A 131 -26.62 8.05 -18.71
N TYR A 132 -25.36 7.61 -18.86
CA TYR A 132 -24.94 6.23 -18.66
C TYR A 132 -25.77 5.21 -19.48
N SER A 133 -26.07 5.57 -20.73
CA SER A 133 -26.94 4.78 -21.62
C SER A 133 -26.18 4.03 -22.72
N GLU A 134 -24.93 4.39 -23.00
CA GLU A 134 -24.13 3.73 -24.03
C GLU A 134 -23.42 2.49 -23.51
N ARG A 135 -22.84 2.56 -22.30
CA ARG A 135 -22.27 1.43 -21.55
C ARG A 135 -21.31 0.60 -22.38
N ARG A 136 -20.24 1.25 -22.85
CA ARG A 136 -19.23 0.66 -23.75
C ARG A 136 -17.88 0.61 -23.07
N THR A 137 -17.04 -0.31 -23.51
CA THR A 137 -15.60 -0.25 -23.22
C THR A 137 -14.85 0.34 -24.40
N GLY A 138 -13.89 1.20 -24.12
CA GLY A 138 -12.97 1.81 -25.07
C GLY A 138 -11.63 1.09 -25.07
N VAL A 139 -10.88 1.21 -26.18
CA VAL A 139 -9.52 0.67 -26.29
C VAL A 139 -8.57 1.75 -26.77
N ALA A 140 -7.41 1.85 -26.13
CA ALA A 140 -6.32 2.69 -26.61
C ALA A 140 -4.96 1.97 -26.48
N THR A 141 -3.99 2.35 -27.30
CA THR A 141 -2.68 1.68 -27.34
C THR A 141 -1.52 2.65 -27.34
N SER A 142 -0.42 2.28 -26.68
CA SER A 142 0.85 3.00 -26.74
C SER A 142 2.05 2.06 -26.72
N SER A 143 3.20 2.53 -27.20
CA SER A 143 4.47 1.82 -27.09
C SER A 143 5.16 2.03 -25.72
N SER A 144 4.63 2.92 -24.88
CA SER A 144 5.17 3.23 -23.55
C SER A 144 4.03 3.40 -22.54
N ILE A 145 4.26 2.99 -21.29
CA ILE A 145 3.26 3.04 -20.21
C ILE A 145 2.72 4.46 -19.98
N CYS A 146 3.59 5.47 -19.99
CA CYS A 146 3.21 6.90 -19.96
C CYS A 146 3.36 7.59 -21.34
N GLY A 147 3.33 6.83 -22.44
CA GLY A 147 3.34 7.41 -23.79
C GLY A 147 2.00 8.06 -24.14
N SER A 148 1.93 8.68 -25.31
CA SER A 148 0.64 9.08 -25.88
C SER A 148 -0.10 7.83 -26.37
N TYR A 149 -1.36 7.65 -25.95
CA TYR A 149 -2.20 6.53 -26.34
C TYR A 149 -3.06 6.91 -27.54
N GLY A 150 -2.96 6.11 -28.60
CA GLY A 150 -3.85 6.19 -29.75
C GLY A 150 -5.18 5.51 -29.43
N TYR A 151 -6.27 6.28 -29.36
CA TYR A 151 -7.62 5.75 -29.17
C TYR A 151 -8.10 4.98 -30.40
N ARG A 152 -8.72 3.81 -30.18
CA ARG A 152 -9.13 2.87 -31.23
C ARG A 152 -10.65 2.77 -31.40
N GLY A 153 -11.42 3.41 -30.54
CA GLY A 153 -12.89 3.35 -30.51
C GLY A 153 -13.42 2.56 -29.31
N SER A 154 -14.75 2.45 -29.25
CA SER A 154 -15.48 1.74 -28.20
C SER A 154 -16.48 0.73 -28.75
N PHE A 155 -16.80 -0.29 -27.94
CA PHE A 155 -17.77 -1.33 -28.28
C PHE A 155 -18.45 -1.93 -27.04
N LYS A 156 -19.52 -2.69 -27.27
CA LYS A 156 -20.16 -3.54 -26.26
C LYS A 156 -19.57 -4.95 -26.32
N PRO A 157 -18.86 -5.43 -25.28
CA PRO A 157 -18.17 -6.73 -25.31
C PRO A 157 -19.18 -7.87 -25.47
N ALA A 158 -19.08 -8.62 -26.57
CA ALA A 158 -20.06 -9.63 -26.98
C ALA A 158 -21.53 -9.11 -26.99
N GLY A 159 -21.73 -7.81 -27.22
CA GLY A 159 -23.06 -7.17 -27.23
C GLY A 159 -23.64 -6.80 -25.86
N HIS A 160 -22.95 -7.11 -24.75
CA HIS A 160 -23.41 -6.77 -23.40
C HIS A 160 -23.03 -5.35 -22.99
N ASP A 161 -23.68 -4.84 -21.94
CA ASP A 161 -23.27 -3.59 -21.30
C ASP A 161 -21.86 -3.72 -20.72
N SER A 162 -21.12 -2.61 -20.73
CA SER A 162 -19.81 -2.49 -20.09
C SER A 162 -19.72 -1.16 -19.36
N LEU A 163 -19.85 -1.18 -18.03
CA LEU A 163 -19.66 -0.01 -17.18
C LEU A 163 -18.33 -0.13 -16.45
N ASP A 164 -18.36 -0.22 -15.12
CA ASP A 164 -17.16 -0.46 -14.30
C ASP A 164 -16.39 -1.68 -14.84
N ASP A 165 -15.19 -1.41 -15.35
CA ASP A 165 -14.34 -2.39 -15.98
C ASP A 165 -12.92 -2.42 -15.39
N ASN A 166 -12.21 -3.51 -15.68
CA ASN A 166 -10.80 -3.70 -15.31
C ASN A 166 -10.15 -4.77 -16.20
N LEU A 167 -8.82 -4.80 -16.23
CA LEU A 167 -8.04 -5.78 -16.97
C LEU A 167 -7.31 -6.74 -16.03
N PHE A 168 -7.18 -7.98 -16.46
CA PHE A 168 -6.37 -8.99 -15.78
C PHE A 168 -5.54 -9.79 -16.79
N LEU A 169 -4.25 -9.94 -16.50
CA LEU A 169 -3.32 -10.70 -17.34
C LEU A 169 -2.85 -11.96 -16.60
N ASP A 170 -3.18 -13.13 -17.13
CA ASP A 170 -2.69 -14.42 -16.63
C ASP A 170 -1.69 -15.03 -17.61
N GLY A 171 -0.39 -14.89 -17.29
CA GLY A 171 0.68 -15.22 -18.21
C GLY A 171 0.59 -14.38 -19.49
N THR A 172 0.18 -14.99 -20.59
CA THR A 172 -0.02 -14.32 -21.90
C THR A 172 -1.48 -14.13 -22.27
N THR A 173 -2.43 -14.58 -21.45
CA THR A 173 -3.86 -14.46 -21.73
C THR A 173 -4.45 -13.29 -20.98
N ALA A 174 -5.01 -12.33 -21.69
CA ALA A 174 -5.65 -11.16 -21.11
C ALA A 174 -7.17 -11.34 -21.00
N TYR A 175 -7.73 -10.72 -19.97
CA TYR A 175 -9.14 -10.72 -19.67
C TYR A 175 -9.65 -9.31 -19.39
N LEU A 176 -10.85 -9.01 -19.89
CA LEU A 176 -11.63 -7.84 -19.50
C LEU A 176 -12.69 -8.29 -18.48
N LEU A 177 -12.70 -7.64 -17.33
CA LEU A 177 -13.70 -7.76 -16.28
C LEU A 177 -14.66 -6.59 -16.46
N SER A 178 -15.97 -6.82 -16.50
CA SER A 178 -16.90 -5.71 -16.65
C SER A 178 -18.26 -5.98 -16.04
N GLU A 179 -18.84 -4.94 -15.43
CA GLU A 179 -20.23 -4.91 -14.99
C GLU A 179 -21.18 -4.85 -16.18
N ASP A 180 -22.14 -5.79 -16.22
CA ASP A 180 -23.27 -5.80 -17.14
C ASP A 180 -24.54 -5.46 -16.37
N ARG A 181 -24.95 -4.19 -16.52
CA ARG A 181 -26.10 -3.62 -15.83
C ARG A 181 -27.41 -4.26 -16.25
N THR A 182 -27.57 -4.55 -17.54
CA THR A 182 -28.83 -5.05 -18.10
C THR A 182 -29.11 -6.47 -17.62
N ASN A 183 -28.10 -7.35 -17.61
CA ASN A 183 -28.27 -8.73 -17.17
C ASN A 183 -28.05 -8.93 -15.66
N ALA A 184 -27.68 -7.86 -14.94
CA ALA A 184 -27.33 -7.89 -13.54
C ALA A 184 -26.23 -8.93 -13.25
N LYS A 185 -25.10 -8.81 -13.94
CA LYS A 185 -23.95 -9.72 -13.82
C LYS A 185 -22.62 -8.97 -13.80
N LEU A 186 -21.62 -9.63 -13.21
CA LEU A 186 -20.23 -9.35 -13.48
C LEU A 186 -19.72 -10.38 -14.49
N GLN A 187 -19.10 -9.91 -15.57
CA GLN A 187 -18.67 -10.75 -16.69
C GLN A 187 -17.15 -10.71 -16.84
N ILE A 188 -16.57 -11.86 -17.24
CA ILE A 188 -15.15 -12.00 -17.55
C ILE A 188 -15.05 -12.45 -19.00
N TYR A 189 -14.39 -11.63 -19.80
CA TYR A 189 -14.15 -11.84 -21.21
C TYR A 189 -12.69 -12.18 -21.44
N GLN A 190 -12.40 -13.18 -22.26
CA GLN A 190 -11.08 -13.37 -22.79
C GLN A 190 -10.86 -12.41 -23.97
N LEU A 191 -9.68 -11.80 -24.03
CA LEU A 191 -9.27 -10.93 -25.12
C LEU A 191 -8.53 -11.71 -26.23
N SER A 192 -8.50 -11.14 -27.43
CA SER A 192 -7.70 -11.62 -28.56
C SER A 192 -6.21 -11.62 -28.24
N PRO A 193 -5.35 -12.37 -28.96
CA PRO A 193 -3.92 -12.42 -28.67
C PRO A 193 -3.17 -11.06 -28.73
N ASP A 194 -3.69 -10.09 -29.47
CA ASP A 194 -3.18 -8.71 -29.51
C ASP A 194 -3.78 -7.81 -28.39
N PHE A 195 -4.71 -8.35 -27.60
CA PHE A 195 -5.50 -7.72 -26.55
C PHE A 195 -6.45 -6.61 -27.03
N LEU A 196 -6.73 -6.51 -28.34
CA LEU A 196 -7.49 -5.38 -28.90
C LEU A 196 -8.98 -5.64 -29.08
N SER A 197 -9.45 -6.88 -28.88
CA SER A 197 -10.87 -7.23 -28.99
C SER A 197 -11.24 -8.38 -28.06
N VAL A 198 -12.55 -8.52 -27.79
CA VAL A 198 -13.08 -9.65 -27.01
C VAL A 198 -13.28 -10.85 -27.93
N VAL A 199 -12.79 -12.03 -27.51
CA VAL A 199 -12.98 -13.28 -28.27
C VAL A 199 -14.06 -14.18 -27.67
N ALA A 200 -14.24 -14.17 -26.35
CA ALA A 200 -15.24 -15.00 -25.68
C ALA A 200 -15.64 -14.43 -24.32
N LEU A 201 -16.92 -14.54 -23.97
CA LEU A 201 -17.37 -14.47 -22.58
C LEU A 201 -17.03 -15.81 -21.90
N VAL A 202 -16.08 -15.79 -20.96
CA VAL A 202 -15.56 -17.02 -20.32
C VAL A 202 -16.13 -17.26 -18.93
N LYS A 203 -16.68 -16.22 -18.29
CA LYS A 203 -17.38 -16.36 -17.01
C LYS A 203 -18.46 -15.31 -16.80
N THR A 204 -19.55 -15.75 -16.18
CA THR A 204 -20.63 -14.91 -15.66
C THR A 204 -20.79 -15.16 -14.16
N LEU A 205 -20.84 -14.10 -13.37
CA LEU A 205 -20.92 -14.11 -11.91
C LEU A 205 -22.11 -13.26 -11.42
N ASN A 206 -22.41 -13.33 -10.12
CA ASN A 206 -23.38 -12.41 -9.50
C ASN A 206 -22.94 -10.96 -9.68
N GLN A 207 -23.91 -10.04 -9.73
CA GLN A 207 -23.62 -8.63 -9.99
C GLN A 207 -22.79 -8.00 -8.87
N TYR A 208 -21.66 -7.44 -9.28
CA TYR A 208 -20.80 -6.54 -8.53
C TYR A 208 -20.25 -5.53 -9.52
N GLU A 209 -19.99 -4.31 -9.06
CA GLU A 209 -19.30 -3.27 -9.83
C GLU A 209 -17.84 -3.15 -9.33
N SER A 210 -17.07 -2.24 -9.91
CA SER A 210 -15.66 -1.98 -9.60
C SER A 210 -14.76 -3.24 -9.50
N PRO A 211 -14.75 -4.13 -10.51
CA PRO A 211 -14.04 -5.40 -10.41
C PRO A 211 -12.52 -5.20 -10.34
N ALA A 212 -11.83 -5.99 -9.51
CA ALA A 212 -10.37 -6.07 -9.52
C ALA A 212 -9.92 -7.52 -9.29
N MET A 213 -8.93 -8.01 -10.03
CA MET A 213 -8.46 -9.39 -9.93
C MET A 213 -6.96 -9.48 -9.69
N VAL A 214 -6.57 -10.39 -8.80
CA VAL A 214 -5.18 -10.82 -8.60
C VAL A 214 -5.12 -12.34 -8.56
N LYS A 215 -3.99 -12.93 -8.95
CA LYS A 215 -3.73 -14.36 -8.82
C LYS A 215 -2.52 -14.58 -7.92
N ILE A 216 -2.69 -15.45 -6.93
CA ILE A 216 -1.68 -15.75 -5.90
C ILE A 216 -1.62 -17.26 -5.76
N ASP A 217 -0.44 -17.84 -5.97
CA ASP A 217 -0.19 -19.29 -5.83
C ASP A 217 -1.24 -20.18 -6.52
N GLY A 218 -1.64 -19.79 -7.75
CA GLY A 218 -2.63 -20.52 -8.56
C GLY A 218 -4.10 -20.24 -8.23
N THR A 219 -4.39 -19.44 -7.20
CA THR A 219 -5.74 -19.02 -6.84
C THR A 219 -6.04 -17.62 -7.38
N TYR A 220 -7.17 -17.46 -8.06
CA TYR A 220 -7.70 -16.16 -8.49
C TYR A 220 -8.54 -15.57 -7.36
N TYR A 221 -8.38 -14.29 -7.10
CA TYR A 221 -9.15 -13.50 -6.16
C TYR A 221 -9.78 -12.37 -6.94
N LEU A 222 -11.12 -12.32 -6.96
CA LEU A 222 -11.89 -11.29 -7.64
C LEU A 222 -12.62 -10.46 -6.59
N PHE A 223 -12.33 -9.17 -6.56
CA PHE A 223 -12.92 -8.16 -5.70
C PHE A 223 -13.97 -7.36 -6.48
N GLY A 224 -14.93 -6.77 -5.77
CA GLY A 224 -15.88 -5.82 -6.33
C GLY A 224 -16.77 -5.21 -5.26
N SER A 225 -17.41 -4.08 -5.57
CA SER A 225 -18.37 -3.42 -4.69
C SER A 225 -19.82 -3.78 -5.04
N HIS A 226 -20.72 -3.58 -4.09
CA HIS A 226 -22.15 -3.54 -4.40
C HIS A 226 -22.50 -2.28 -5.20
N LEU A 227 -23.63 -2.29 -5.88
CA LEU A 227 -24.12 -1.18 -6.70
C LEU A 227 -24.94 -0.21 -5.85
N THR A 228 -24.28 0.82 -5.32
CA THR A 228 -24.94 1.84 -4.47
C THR A 228 -24.66 3.28 -4.93
N GLY A 229 -24.26 3.44 -6.20
CA GLY A 229 -23.90 4.74 -6.77
C GLY A 229 -22.72 5.34 -6.02
N TRP A 230 -22.83 6.60 -5.62
CA TRP A 230 -21.76 7.28 -4.85
C TRP A 230 -21.63 6.83 -3.39
N ASN A 231 -22.62 6.11 -2.85
CA ASN A 231 -22.52 5.61 -1.49
C ASN A 231 -21.52 4.45 -1.43
N THR A 232 -20.56 4.53 -0.52
CA THR A 232 -19.66 3.41 -0.23
C THR A 232 -20.40 2.27 0.45
N ASN A 233 -19.94 1.04 0.26
CA ASN A 233 -20.52 -0.18 0.82
C ASN A 233 -19.44 -1.20 1.22
N ASP A 234 -19.82 -2.26 1.93
CA ASP A 234 -18.90 -3.35 2.25
C ASP A 234 -18.59 -4.17 0.98
N ASN A 235 -17.43 -3.89 0.37
CA ASN A 235 -16.98 -4.57 -0.83
C ASN A 235 -16.70 -6.05 -0.54
N GLN A 236 -16.84 -6.88 -1.57
CA GLN A 236 -16.80 -8.33 -1.47
C GLN A 236 -15.68 -8.90 -2.33
N TYR A 237 -15.26 -10.12 -2.03
CA TYR A 237 -14.38 -10.90 -2.91
C TYR A 237 -14.81 -12.36 -3.01
N ALA A 238 -14.43 -13.00 -4.12
CA ALA A 238 -14.58 -14.43 -4.35
C ALA A 238 -13.27 -15.04 -4.85
N THR A 239 -13.14 -16.36 -4.71
CA THR A 239 -11.93 -17.10 -5.09
C THR A 239 -12.24 -18.28 -6.01
N ALA A 240 -11.33 -18.60 -6.92
CA ALA A 240 -11.39 -19.80 -7.78
C ALA A 240 -9.98 -20.31 -8.10
N THR A 241 -9.86 -21.56 -8.53
CA THR A 241 -8.60 -22.14 -9.05
C THR A 241 -8.51 -22.11 -10.58
N ALA A 242 -9.59 -21.72 -11.26
CA ALA A 242 -9.66 -21.49 -12.69
C ALA A 242 -10.74 -20.44 -12.99
N ILE A 243 -10.47 -19.50 -13.91
CA ILE A 243 -11.42 -18.43 -14.29
C ILE A 243 -12.76 -19.00 -14.77
N THR A 244 -12.72 -20.02 -15.63
CA THR A 244 -13.91 -20.70 -16.16
C THR A 244 -14.55 -21.67 -15.15
N GLY A 245 -13.86 -21.99 -14.07
CA GLY A 245 -14.26 -22.97 -13.07
C GLY A 245 -15.31 -22.46 -12.09
N THR A 246 -15.48 -23.21 -11.00
CA THR A 246 -16.38 -22.84 -9.90
C THR A 246 -15.73 -21.77 -9.02
N TRP A 247 -16.49 -20.71 -8.74
CA TRP A 247 -16.08 -19.65 -7.82
C TRP A 247 -16.74 -19.87 -6.45
N SER A 248 -16.05 -19.50 -5.38
CA SER A 248 -16.66 -19.41 -4.05
C SER A 248 -17.78 -18.37 -4.04
N ALA A 249 -18.63 -18.40 -3.01
CA ALA A 249 -19.46 -17.25 -2.71
C ALA A 249 -18.60 -16.00 -2.46
N PHE A 250 -19.16 -14.84 -2.84
CA PHE A 250 -18.61 -13.54 -2.47
C PHE A 250 -18.75 -13.33 -0.95
N ARG A 251 -17.70 -12.78 -0.33
CA ARG A 251 -17.63 -12.53 1.12
C ARG A 251 -16.83 -11.27 1.42
N SER A 252 -17.10 -10.63 2.56
CA SER A 252 -16.39 -9.41 2.98
C SER A 252 -14.92 -9.68 3.31
N PHE A 253 -14.06 -8.73 3.01
CA PHE A 253 -12.64 -8.74 3.42
C PHE A 253 -12.27 -7.58 4.36
N ALA A 254 -13.07 -6.51 4.40
CA ALA A 254 -12.97 -5.43 5.37
C ALA A 254 -13.87 -5.71 6.60
N PRO A 255 -13.65 -5.05 7.75
CA PRO A 255 -14.56 -5.14 8.87
C PRO A 255 -15.96 -4.62 8.46
N ALA A 256 -17.00 -5.36 8.81
CA ALA A 256 -18.36 -5.05 8.43
C ALA A 256 -18.80 -3.65 8.91
N GLY A 257 -19.55 -2.94 8.08
CA GLY A 257 -20.05 -1.59 8.35
C GLY A 257 -19.00 -0.48 8.20
N THR A 258 -17.76 -0.82 7.88
CA THR A 258 -16.74 0.20 7.54
C THR A 258 -16.89 0.73 6.13
N ASN A 259 -17.74 0.09 5.31
CA ASN A 259 -17.89 0.38 3.89
C ASN A 259 -16.54 0.36 3.17
N THR A 260 -15.76 -0.68 3.44
CA THR A 260 -14.39 -0.85 2.94
C THR A 260 -13.55 0.41 3.21
N CYS A 261 -13.50 0.83 4.48
CA CYS A 261 -12.79 2.04 4.91
C CYS A 261 -13.32 3.34 4.25
N ASN A 262 -14.64 3.39 4.02
CA ASN A 262 -15.31 4.44 3.27
C ASN A 262 -14.66 4.65 1.89
N SER A 263 -14.58 3.57 1.10
CA SER A 263 -14.03 3.59 -0.25
C SER A 263 -14.65 2.51 -1.15
N GLN A 264 -14.34 2.57 -2.43
CA GLN A 264 -14.75 1.61 -3.46
C GLN A 264 -13.50 1.03 -4.13
N THR A 265 -13.51 -0.28 -4.39
CA THR A 265 -12.41 -0.99 -5.06
C THR A 265 -12.04 -0.32 -6.39
N THR A 266 -10.76 -0.36 -6.74
CA THR A 266 -10.32 -0.06 -8.11
C THR A 266 -9.26 -1.04 -8.60
N ALA A 267 -8.30 -1.43 -7.76
CA ALA A 267 -7.27 -2.40 -8.13
C ALA A 267 -6.67 -3.10 -6.91
N ILE A 268 -6.04 -4.25 -7.13
CA ILE A 268 -5.19 -4.91 -6.15
C ILE A 268 -3.75 -4.89 -6.66
N LEU A 269 -2.84 -4.28 -5.89
CA LEU A 269 -1.46 -4.07 -6.30
C LEU A 269 -0.51 -5.02 -5.56
N PRO A 270 0.18 -5.95 -6.27
CA PRO A 270 1.31 -6.68 -5.70
C PRO A 270 2.54 -5.77 -5.56
N VAL A 271 3.17 -5.82 -4.40
CA VAL A 271 4.41 -5.12 -4.07
C VAL A 271 5.49 -6.16 -3.78
N SER A 272 6.16 -6.60 -4.84
CA SER A 272 7.26 -7.59 -4.75
C SER A 272 8.61 -6.91 -4.56
N GLY A 273 9.40 -7.42 -3.63
CA GLY A 273 10.77 -7.02 -3.34
C GLY A 273 11.60 -8.18 -2.78
N SER A 274 12.76 -7.87 -2.19
CA SER A 274 13.75 -8.88 -1.78
C SER A 274 13.28 -9.84 -0.68
N SER A 275 12.30 -9.43 0.13
CA SER A 275 11.82 -10.22 1.28
C SER A 275 10.49 -10.93 1.00
N GLY A 276 9.86 -10.67 -0.14
CA GLY A 276 8.58 -11.28 -0.52
C GLY A 276 7.68 -10.34 -1.30
N THR A 277 6.39 -10.69 -1.34
CA THR A 277 5.34 -9.87 -1.97
C THR A 277 4.25 -9.56 -0.97
N SER A 278 4.00 -8.27 -0.74
CA SER A 278 2.81 -7.78 -0.07
C SER A 278 1.73 -7.41 -1.09
N TYR A 279 0.47 -7.36 -0.68
CA TYR A 279 -0.64 -6.98 -1.56
C TYR A 279 -1.39 -5.80 -0.97
N LEU A 280 -1.70 -4.82 -1.81
CA LEU A 280 -2.42 -3.61 -1.43
C LEU A 280 -3.80 -3.61 -2.07
N PHE A 281 -4.82 -3.34 -1.28
CA PHE A 281 -6.09 -2.82 -1.77
C PHE A 281 -5.89 -1.37 -2.20
N LEU A 282 -6.31 -1.03 -3.41
CA LEU A 282 -6.46 0.33 -3.89
C LEU A 282 -7.95 0.63 -4.06
N GLY A 283 -8.35 1.85 -3.71
CA GLY A 283 -9.74 2.27 -3.83
C GLY A 283 -9.93 3.77 -3.71
N ASP A 284 -11.03 4.24 -4.28
CA ASP A 284 -11.43 5.64 -4.27
C ASP A 284 -12.46 5.91 -3.17
N ARG A 285 -12.27 7.00 -2.44
CA ARG A 285 -13.30 7.67 -1.64
C ARG A 285 -13.85 8.82 -2.47
N TRP A 286 -14.89 8.53 -3.23
CA TRP A 286 -15.54 9.50 -4.09
C TRP A 286 -16.18 10.64 -3.31
N ASN A 287 -15.96 11.87 -3.76
CA ASN A 287 -16.67 13.06 -3.29
C ASN A 287 -17.55 13.59 -4.43
N PRO A 288 -18.83 13.18 -4.54
CA PRO A 288 -19.69 13.58 -5.66
C PRO A 288 -19.98 15.08 -5.72
N GLY A 289 -19.83 15.79 -4.59
CA GLY A 289 -19.95 17.26 -4.56
C GLY A 289 -18.73 17.98 -5.11
N ASN A 290 -17.57 17.31 -5.17
CA ASN A 290 -16.32 17.83 -5.71
C ASN A 290 -15.40 16.67 -6.11
N LEU A 291 -15.56 16.15 -7.34
CA LEU A 291 -14.85 14.94 -7.77
C LEU A 291 -13.32 15.13 -7.79
N ALA A 292 -12.83 16.35 -8.05
CA ALA A 292 -11.41 16.67 -7.96
C ALA A 292 -10.84 16.48 -6.53
N ASP A 293 -11.72 16.53 -5.52
CA ASP A 293 -11.41 16.32 -4.11
C ASP A 293 -11.69 14.90 -3.61
N SER A 294 -11.98 13.95 -4.51
CA SER A 294 -11.98 12.52 -4.18
C SER A 294 -10.60 12.07 -3.71
N ARG A 295 -10.55 11.05 -2.85
CA ARG A 295 -9.33 10.65 -2.12
C ARG A 295 -9.02 9.18 -2.32
N TYR A 296 -7.74 8.84 -2.25
CA TYR A 296 -7.27 7.47 -2.41
C TYR A 296 -7.18 6.76 -1.06
N VAL A 297 -7.74 5.56 -0.96
CA VAL A 297 -7.74 4.73 0.24
C VAL A 297 -6.99 3.44 -0.07
N TRP A 298 -5.68 3.48 0.15
CA TRP A 298 -4.84 2.30 -0.03
C TRP A 298 -4.64 1.60 1.30
N GLN A 299 -4.77 0.27 1.35
CA GLN A 299 -4.64 -0.50 2.59
C GLN A 299 -3.90 -1.83 2.34
N PRO A 300 -3.03 -2.27 3.26
CA PRO A 300 -2.45 -3.60 3.21
C PRO A 300 -3.52 -4.70 3.35
N LEU A 301 -3.45 -5.71 2.48
CA LEU A 301 -4.20 -6.94 2.61
C LEU A 301 -3.38 -8.00 3.35
N THR A 302 -4.04 -8.75 4.23
CA THR A 302 -3.51 -9.99 4.78
C THR A 302 -4.17 -11.15 4.04
N ILE A 303 -3.36 -12.00 3.41
CA ILE A 303 -3.82 -13.12 2.60
C ILE A 303 -3.22 -14.41 3.17
N SER A 304 -4.07 -15.36 3.51
CA SER A 304 -3.68 -16.67 4.04
C SER A 304 -4.56 -17.76 3.44
N GLY A 305 -3.99 -18.56 2.54
CA GLY A 305 -4.79 -19.47 1.71
C GLY A 305 -5.84 -18.67 0.93
N THR A 306 -7.09 -19.10 0.98
CA THR A 306 -8.20 -18.40 0.31
C THR A 306 -8.80 -17.25 1.12
N THR A 307 -8.28 -16.97 2.32
CA THR A 307 -8.81 -15.91 3.19
C THR A 307 -8.06 -14.61 2.95
N VAL A 308 -8.81 -13.57 2.62
CA VAL A 308 -8.35 -12.17 2.55
C VAL A 308 -8.98 -11.39 3.69
N THR A 309 -8.17 -10.65 4.44
CA THR A 309 -8.62 -9.67 5.43
C THR A 309 -7.91 -8.33 5.22
N MET A 310 -8.58 -7.26 5.65
CA MET A 310 -8.07 -5.90 5.62
C MET A 310 -8.42 -5.21 6.93
N THR A 311 -7.53 -4.31 7.37
CA THR A 311 -7.80 -3.40 8.49
C THR A 311 -7.77 -1.98 7.97
N CYS A 312 -8.76 -1.17 8.36
CA CYS A 312 -8.78 0.25 8.02
C CYS A 312 -7.79 1.01 8.89
N ARG A 313 -6.56 1.18 8.39
CA ARG A 313 -5.51 1.91 9.11
C ARG A 313 -5.56 3.39 8.72
N SER A 314 -5.33 4.26 9.71
CA SER A 314 -5.14 5.70 9.47
C SER A 314 -3.78 6.00 8.82
N SER A 315 -2.80 5.13 9.02
CA SER A 315 -1.50 5.13 8.35
C SER A 315 -0.89 3.74 8.28
N TRP A 316 0.01 3.54 7.31
CA TRP A 316 0.81 2.31 7.12
C TRP A 316 2.08 2.62 6.34
N SER A 317 3.11 1.79 6.49
CA SER A 317 4.38 1.97 5.78
C SER A 317 4.55 0.94 4.67
N VAL A 318 5.24 1.33 3.60
CA VAL A 318 5.64 0.44 2.52
C VAL A 318 7.13 0.58 2.26
N ASP A 319 7.78 -0.56 2.06
CA ASP A 319 9.13 -0.63 1.52
C ASP A 319 9.05 -1.44 0.23
N THR A 320 9.13 -0.72 -0.90
CA THR A 320 9.04 -1.32 -2.24
C THR A 320 10.28 -2.14 -2.61
N ALA A 321 11.41 -1.89 -1.94
CA ALA A 321 12.64 -2.63 -2.19
C ALA A 321 12.58 -4.01 -1.53
N THR A 322 12.06 -4.10 -0.30
CA THR A 322 11.88 -5.38 0.38
C THR A 322 10.53 -6.05 0.06
N GLY A 323 9.56 -5.31 -0.48
CA GLY A 323 8.23 -5.84 -0.76
C GLY A 323 7.40 -6.01 0.51
N THR A 324 7.72 -5.25 1.56
CA THR A 324 7.09 -5.37 2.88
C THR A 324 6.22 -4.17 3.18
N VAL A 325 5.16 -4.42 3.96
CA VAL A 325 4.24 -3.40 4.44
C VAL A 325 4.14 -3.48 5.95
N GLY A 326 4.19 -2.34 6.61
CA GLY A 326 4.13 -2.21 8.05
C GLY A 326 2.81 -1.59 8.49
N ALA A 327 2.31 -2.09 9.63
CA ALA A 327 1.28 -1.44 10.40
C ALA A 327 1.70 0.01 10.73
N GLY A 328 1.02 1.03 10.21
CA GLY A 328 1.44 2.44 10.40
C GLY A 328 0.91 3.06 11.67
N ASP A 329 0.81 2.23 12.68
CA ASP A 329 0.64 2.57 14.06
C ASP A 329 2.00 2.95 14.67
N ASP A 330 3.11 2.73 13.97
CA ASP A 330 4.44 2.72 14.59
C ASP A 330 5.39 3.83 14.17
N THR A 331 4.91 4.88 13.47
CA THR A 331 5.66 6.14 13.36
C THR A 331 4.71 7.35 13.30
N GLY A 332 4.47 8.02 14.43
CA GLY A 332 3.91 9.38 14.36
C GLY A 332 3.11 9.94 15.53
N GLY A 333 2.74 9.15 16.54
CA GLY A 333 2.02 9.66 17.72
C GLY A 333 2.50 9.01 19.01
N ALA A 334 2.61 9.77 20.09
CA ALA A 334 2.78 9.23 21.44
C ALA A 334 1.57 8.36 21.81
N ALA A 335 1.80 7.10 22.14
CA ALA A 335 0.76 6.14 22.53
C ALA A 335 1.20 5.36 23.76
N VAL A 336 0.26 4.75 24.48
CA VAL A 336 0.63 3.85 25.57
C VAL A 336 1.00 2.47 25.03
N LEU A 337 1.94 1.79 25.69
CA LEU A 337 2.16 0.35 25.54
C LEU A 337 1.53 -0.36 26.73
N ARG A 338 0.34 -0.92 26.55
CA ARG A 338 -0.42 -1.59 27.60
C ARG A 338 -0.16 -3.09 27.58
N GLY A 339 0.36 -3.63 28.68
CA GLY A 339 0.59 -5.06 28.83
C GLY A 339 -0.75 -5.80 28.93
N THR A 340 -0.95 -6.83 28.10
CA THR A 340 -2.19 -7.60 28.04
C THR A 340 -2.43 -8.45 29.31
N GLY A 341 -1.36 -8.94 29.95
CA GLY A 341 -1.47 -9.71 31.19
C GLY A 341 -1.92 -8.90 32.42
N SER A 342 -1.64 -7.59 32.46
CA SER A 342 -1.90 -6.75 33.65
C SER A 342 -2.87 -5.59 33.38
N ASN A 343 -3.16 -5.26 32.11
CA ASN A 343 -3.84 -4.05 31.65
C ASN A 343 -3.15 -2.73 32.07
N ARG A 344 -1.90 -2.79 32.53
CA ARG A 344 -1.06 -1.66 32.94
C ARG A 344 -0.15 -1.20 31.81
N CYS A 345 0.29 0.04 31.88
CA CYS A 345 1.11 0.69 30.86
C CYS A 345 2.59 0.59 31.19
N LEU A 346 3.43 0.48 30.15
CA LEU A 346 4.88 0.68 30.25
C LEU A 346 5.15 2.12 30.72
N ASP A 347 5.82 2.23 31.85
CA ASP A 347 5.94 3.46 32.64
C ASP A 347 7.41 3.72 32.99
N VAL A 348 7.82 4.98 32.91
CA VAL A 348 9.05 5.48 33.54
C VAL A 348 8.72 5.92 34.97
N PRO A 349 9.16 5.17 36.01
CA PRO A 349 8.76 5.44 37.39
C PRO A 349 9.13 6.84 37.84
N ASN A 350 8.23 7.46 38.61
CA ASN A 350 8.38 8.81 39.16
C ASN A 350 8.62 9.90 38.10
N ARG A 351 8.32 9.62 36.82
CA ARG A 351 8.58 10.53 35.69
C ARG A 351 10.05 10.94 35.57
N SER A 352 10.96 10.07 36.00
CA SER A 352 12.40 10.32 35.95
C SER A 352 12.86 10.55 34.52
N THR A 353 13.78 11.49 34.32
CA THR A 353 14.47 11.72 33.04
C THR A 353 15.94 11.30 33.08
N ALA A 354 16.37 10.64 34.17
CA ALA A 354 17.74 10.17 34.34
C ALA A 354 17.99 8.92 33.48
N ASP A 355 19.14 8.91 32.78
CA ASP A 355 19.61 7.73 32.05
C ASP A 355 19.84 6.56 33.00
N GLY A 356 19.53 5.36 32.53
CA GLY A 356 19.60 4.15 33.32
C GLY A 356 18.40 3.89 34.23
N THR A 357 17.35 4.72 34.18
CA THR A 357 16.12 4.47 34.96
C THR A 357 15.41 3.22 34.44
N PRO A 358 15.27 2.13 35.24
CA PRO A 358 14.58 0.92 34.79
C PRO A 358 13.09 1.13 34.70
N VAL A 359 12.49 0.78 33.55
CA VAL A 359 11.05 0.92 33.32
C VAL A 359 10.26 -0.15 34.07
N ALA A 360 8.98 0.11 34.29
CA ALA A 360 8.07 -0.77 35.01
C ALA A 360 6.69 -0.75 34.36
N ILE A 361 5.77 -1.60 34.83
CA ILE A 361 4.35 -1.44 34.56
C ILE A 361 3.67 -0.61 35.65
N TRP A 362 2.76 0.27 35.26
CA TRP A 362 1.94 1.06 36.17
C TRP A 362 0.53 1.28 35.62
N ASP A 363 -0.46 1.54 36.48
CA ASP A 363 -1.81 1.89 36.04
C ASP A 363 -1.76 3.04 35.03
N CYS A 364 -2.47 2.87 33.92
CA CYS A 364 -2.47 3.82 32.82
C CYS A 364 -3.13 5.12 33.25
N ASN A 365 -2.37 6.21 33.26
CA ASN A 365 -2.80 7.52 33.76
C ASN A 365 -2.66 8.65 32.72
N GLY A 366 -2.23 8.32 31.49
CA GLY A 366 -2.08 9.30 30.40
C GLY A 366 -0.92 10.29 30.59
N GLY A 367 -0.08 10.08 31.61
CA GLY A 367 1.11 10.88 31.84
C GLY A 367 2.14 10.71 30.73
N THR A 368 2.91 11.76 30.46
CA THR A 368 3.97 11.75 29.42
C THR A 368 5.05 10.69 29.66
N ASN A 369 5.17 10.17 30.88
CA ASN A 369 6.05 9.07 31.26
C ASN A 369 5.55 7.67 30.85
N GLN A 370 4.34 7.58 30.29
CA GLN A 370 3.73 6.36 29.73
C GLN A 370 3.49 6.46 28.22
N LEU A 371 3.87 7.59 27.62
CA LEU A 371 3.65 7.87 26.21
C LEU A 371 4.92 7.59 25.41
N TRP A 372 4.83 6.59 24.54
CA TRP A 372 5.92 6.10 23.73
C TRP A 372 5.64 6.38 22.25
N THR A 373 6.62 7.00 21.60
CA THR A 373 6.61 7.27 20.17
C THR A 373 7.64 6.37 19.50
N LEU A 374 7.18 5.41 18.70
CA LEU A 374 8.08 4.65 17.83
C LEU A 374 8.51 5.55 16.66
N THR A 375 9.81 5.61 16.40
CA THR A 375 10.42 6.42 15.33
C THR A 375 10.75 5.57 14.11
N ALA A 376 10.99 6.21 12.96
CA ALA A 376 11.45 5.53 11.75
C ALA A 376 12.78 4.79 11.95
N ALA A 377 13.60 5.22 12.92
CA ALA A 377 14.82 4.55 13.34
C ALA A 377 14.56 3.34 14.27
N ARG A 378 13.30 2.88 14.39
CA ARG A 378 12.84 1.80 15.26
C ARG A 378 13.06 2.04 16.75
N GLN A 379 13.16 3.30 17.19
CA GLN A 379 13.33 3.61 18.61
C GLN A 379 11.98 3.91 19.27
N LEU A 380 11.69 3.29 20.41
CA LEU A 380 10.58 3.68 21.27
C LEU A 380 11.03 4.85 22.16
N THR A 381 10.63 6.06 21.79
CA THR A 381 11.04 7.29 22.48
C THR A 381 10.03 7.73 23.53
N VAL A 382 10.52 8.29 24.63
CA VAL A 382 9.75 8.94 25.70
C VAL A 382 10.37 10.30 26.00
N TYR A 383 9.53 11.28 26.33
CA TYR A 383 9.94 12.69 26.50
C TYR A 383 10.66 13.32 25.27
N GLY A 384 10.54 12.69 24.10
CA GLY A 384 11.17 13.12 22.84
C GLY A 384 12.69 12.92 22.75
N THR A 385 13.39 12.69 23.86
CA THR A 385 14.87 12.63 23.91
C THR A 385 15.42 11.34 24.50
N LYS A 386 14.58 10.54 25.16
CA LYS A 386 14.96 9.27 25.78
C LYS A 386 14.39 8.11 24.99
N CYS A 387 15.11 7.01 24.97
CA CYS A 387 14.79 5.81 24.24
C CYS A 387 14.67 4.63 25.20
N LEU A 388 13.72 3.74 24.95
CA LEU A 388 13.65 2.42 25.57
C LEU A 388 14.89 1.63 25.16
N GLU A 389 15.62 1.12 26.14
CA GLU A 389 16.96 0.57 25.95
C GLU A 389 17.13 -0.73 26.74
N VAL A 390 17.78 -1.74 26.14
CA VAL A 390 18.30 -2.88 26.90
C VAL A 390 19.64 -2.51 27.53
N ALA A 391 19.71 -2.59 28.87
CA ALA A 391 20.84 -2.15 29.66
C ALA A 391 22.14 -2.89 29.27
N GLY A 392 23.22 -2.13 29.11
CA GLY A 392 24.55 -2.67 28.81
C GLY A 392 24.68 -3.37 27.45
N GLN A 393 23.75 -3.13 26.51
CA GLN A 393 23.68 -3.82 25.20
C GLN A 393 23.61 -5.36 25.34
N SER A 394 23.06 -5.85 26.46
CA SER A 394 22.96 -7.27 26.71
C SER A 394 22.01 -7.95 25.73
N THR A 395 22.40 -9.14 25.27
CA THR A 395 21.54 -10.03 24.47
C THR A 395 21.06 -11.24 25.28
N ALA A 396 21.27 -11.26 26.59
CA ALA A 396 20.87 -12.35 27.46
C ALA A 396 19.43 -12.17 27.99
N PRO A 397 18.63 -13.25 28.11
CA PRO A 397 17.36 -13.21 28.84
C PRO A 397 17.55 -12.72 30.28
N GLY A 398 16.60 -11.92 30.78
CA GLY A 398 16.65 -11.29 32.09
C GLY A 398 17.38 -9.95 32.12
N ALA A 399 17.87 -9.46 30.99
CA ALA A 399 18.49 -8.14 30.94
C ALA A 399 17.44 -7.04 31.17
N ALA A 400 17.75 -6.10 32.05
CA ALA A 400 16.86 -5.01 32.41
C ALA A 400 16.61 -4.08 31.22
N VAL A 401 15.37 -3.58 31.13
CA VAL A 401 15.00 -2.52 30.20
C VAL A 401 14.92 -1.19 30.94
N GLN A 402 15.51 -0.15 30.37
CA GLN A 402 15.68 1.16 30.96
C GLN A 402 15.40 2.27 29.95
N ILE A 403 15.37 3.52 30.40
CA ILE A 403 15.49 4.67 29.51
C ILE A 403 16.91 5.19 29.46
N ALA A 404 17.36 5.60 28.28
CA ALA A 404 18.64 6.28 28.08
C ALA A 404 18.53 7.33 26.99
N THR A 405 19.51 8.22 26.89
CA THR A 405 19.61 9.18 25.78
C THR A 405 19.62 8.42 24.45
N CYS A 406 18.80 8.87 23.50
CA CYS A 406 18.70 8.24 22.19
C CYS A 406 20.02 8.37 21.41
N THR A 407 20.62 7.24 21.05
CA THR A 407 21.89 7.16 20.29
C THR A 407 21.73 6.54 18.91
N GLY A 408 20.61 5.82 18.67
CA GLY A 408 20.38 5.03 17.45
C GLY A 408 21.02 3.64 17.50
N ALA A 409 21.67 3.28 18.61
CA ALA A 409 22.29 1.97 18.80
C ALA A 409 21.27 0.81 18.73
N ALA A 410 21.73 -0.37 18.33
CA ALA A 410 20.87 -1.53 18.10
C ALA A 410 20.09 -1.98 19.36
N ASN A 411 20.64 -1.79 20.56
CA ASN A 411 19.96 -2.10 21.83
C ASN A 411 18.83 -1.11 22.19
N GLN A 412 18.66 -0.03 21.42
CA GLN A 412 17.56 0.91 21.51
C GLN A 412 16.52 0.73 20.38
N GLN A 413 16.73 -0.25 19.49
CA GLN A 413 15.85 -0.52 18.38
C GLN A 413 14.90 -1.67 18.70
N TRP A 414 13.62 -1.50 18.36
CA TRP A 414 12.53 -2.40 18.69
C TRP A 414 11.65 -2.65 17.47
N SER A 415 11.21 -3.90 17.31
CA SER A 415 10.12 -4.25 16.40
C SER A 415 8.85 -4.40 17.23
N VAL A 416 7.87 -3.56 16.97
CA VAL A 416 6.51 -3.70 17.52
C VAL A 416 5.71 -4.50 16.51
N ASN A 417 5.26 -5.70 16.91
CA ASN A 417 4.80 -6.72 15.99
C ASN A 417 3.27 -6.85 16.02
N ALA A 418 2.67 -7.22 14.89
CA ALA A 418 1.21 -7.38 14.76
C ALA A 418 0.61 -8.47 15.67
N ASN A 419 1.44 -9.42 16.13
CA ASN A 419 1.04 -10.45 17.10
C ASN A 419 1.02 -9.95 18.56
N GLY A 420 1.27 -8.66 18.79
CA GLY A 420 1.31 -8.03 20.12
C GLY A 420 2.67 -8.11 20.82
N THR A 421 3.68 -8.78 20.26
CA THR A 421 5.02 -8.77 20.88
C THR A 421 5.76 -7.47 20.56
N VAL A 422 6.62 -7.04 21.48
CA VAL A 422 7.64 -6.00 21.22
C VAL A 422 9.00 -6.66 21.38
N THR A 423 9.80 -6.73 20.32
CA THR A 423 11.07 -7.48 20.32
C THR A 423 12.26 -6.55 20.11
N GLY A 424 13.32 -6.73 20.89
CA GLY A 424 14.57 -6.00 20.69
C GLY A 424 15.24 -6.42 19.38
N VAL A 425 15.60 -5.46 18.52
CA VAL A 425 16.20 -5.75 17.21
C VAL A 425 17.57 -6.42 17.36
N GLN A 426 18.34 -6.06 18.38
CA GLN A 426 19.67 -6.65 18.61
C GLN A 426 19.62 -8.11 19.05
N SER A 427 18.73 -8.46 19.98
CA SER A 427 18.71 -9.77 20.63
C SER A 427 17.63 -10.72 20.09
N GLY A 428 16.58 -10.18 19.46
CA GLY A 428 15.37 -10.93 19.09
C GLY A 428 14.48 -11.32 20.28
N LEU A 429 14.83 -10.90 21.51
CA LEU A 429 14.08 -11.21 22.72
C LEU A 429 12.86 -10.28 22.90
N CYS A 430 11.85 -10.78 23.59
CA CYS A 430 10.59 -10.07 23.84
C CYS A 430 10.69 -9.16 25.06
N LEU A 431 10.08 -7.97 24.98
CA LEU A 431 9.81 -7.09 26.11
C LEU A 431 8.85 -7.81 27.06
N ASP A 432 9.30 -8.06 28.28
CA ASP A 432 8.69 -9.00 29.22
C ASP A 432 8.46 -8.34 30.59
N VAL A 433 7.25 -8.47 31.13
CA VAL A 433 6.99 -8.13 32.54
C VAL A 433 7.50 -9.25 33.44
N THR A 434 8.59 -8.95 34.18
CA THR A 434 9.35 -9.89 35.01
C THR A 434 8.46 -10.82 35.83
N GLY A 435 8.65 -12.13 35.67
CA GLY A 435 7.93 -13.17 36.42
C GLY A 435 6.42 -13.22 36.15
N ALA A 436 5.95 -12.61 35.05
CA ALA A 436 4.53 -12.44 34.72
C ALA A 436 3.70 -11.78 35.84
N ALA A 437 4.34 -11.00 36.72
CA ALA A 437 3.66 -10.31 37.80
C ALA A 437 2.81 -9.15 37.26
N THR A 438 1.73 -8.84 37.96
CA THR A 438 0.74 -7.86 37.49
C THR A 438 0.71 -6.58 38.33
N ALA A 439 1.46 -6.49 39.43
CA ALA A 439 1.42 -5.35 40.35
C ALA A 439 2.08 -4.09 39.78
N ASN A 440 1.62 -2.91 40.18
CA ASN A 440 2.29 -1.63 39.92
C ASN A 440 3.75 -1.68 40.40
N GLY A 441 4.66 -1.17 39.57
CA GLY A 441 6.09 -1.12 39.86
C GLY A 441 6.85 -2.40 39.50
N THR A 442 6.18 -3.45 39.01
CA THR A 442 6.84 -4.65 38.47
C THR A 442 7.73 -4.23 37.30
N LYS A 443 9.01 -4.65 37.35
CA LYS A 443 10.02 -4.28 36.36
C LYS A 443 9.85 -5.02 35.04
N VAL A 444 10.34 -4.40 33.98
CA VAL A 444 10.33 -4.97 32.64
C VAL A 444 11.76 -5.34 32.24
N GLU A 445 11.90 -6.50 31.62
CA GLU A 445 13.14 -7.09 31.14
C GLU A 445 12.98 -7.53 29.68
N VAL A 446 14.06 -8.04 29.07
CA VAL A 446 13.94 -8.83 27.84
C VAL A 446 14.04 -10.32 28.16
N TRP A 447 13.19 -11.13 27.57
CA TRP A 447 13.17 -12.58 27.79
C TRP A 447 12.92 -13.36 26.51
N THR A 448 13.23 -14.66 26.53
CA THR A 448 12.91 -15.58 25.43
C THR A 448 11.41 -15.52 25.13
N CYS A 449 11.06 -15.21 23.89
CA CYS A 449 9.67 -15.14 23.46
C CYS A 449 8.98 -16.50 23.65
N ASN A 450 7.96 -16.55 24.51
CA ASN A 450 7.28 -17.78 24.94
C ASN A 450 5.75 -17.74 24.72
N GLY A 451 5.22 -16.64 24.18
CA GLY A 451 3.78 -16.47 23.91
C GLY A 451 2.93 -16.15 25.14
N GLY A 452 3.57 -15.91 26.30
CA GLY A 452 2.89 -15.52 27.53
C GLY A 452 2.26 -14.13 27.45
N ALA A 453 1.17 -13.90 28.17
CA ALA A 453 0.47 -12.62 28.22
C ALA A 453 1.32 -11.48 28.82
N ASN A 454 2.38 -11.81 29.57
CA ASN A 454 3.37 -10.85 30.08
C ASN A 454 4.35 -10.34 29.00
N GLN A 455 4.33 -10.92 27.80
CA GLN A 455 5.11 -10.49 26.62
C GLN A 455 4.25 -9.88 25.51
N ALA A 456 2.94 -9.82 25.72
CA ALA A 456 2.00 -9.26 24.77
C ALA A 456 1.54 -7.87 25.20
N TRP A 457 1.62 -6.93 24.28
CA TRP A 457 1.40 -5.51 24.46
C TRP A 457 0.42 -5.00 23.40
N SER A 458 -0.50 -4.14 23.82
CA SER A 458 -1.34 -3.37 22.90
C SER A 458 -0.93 -1.91 22.90
N ARG A 459 -0.87 -1.34 21.71
CA ARG A 459 -0.61 0.09 21.50
C ARG A 459 -1.95 0.81 21.41
N ALA A 460 -2.16 1.85 22.22
CA ALA A 460 -3.45 2.55 22.30
C ALA A 460 -3.31 4.06 22.52
#